data_AF-A0A2E3QVW8-F1
#
_entry.id   AF-A0A2E3QVW8-F1
#
_cell.length_a   1.000
_cell.length_b   1.000
_cell.length_c   1.000
_cell.angle_alpha   90.00
_cell.angle_beta   90.00
_cell.angle_gamma   90.00
#
_symmetry.space_group_name_H-M   'P 1'
#
loop_
_entity.id
_entity.type
_entity.pdbx_description
1 polymer ?
#
loop_
_entity_poly.entity_id
_entity_poly.type
_entity_poly.pdbx_seq_one_letter_code
_entity_poly.pdbx_strand_id
1 'polypeptide(L)'
;MTPGRRDLKGEHLLVVDDYHFWSRGGTPTAEPIEGGSITLSDKFWSEIVSSCFPLDFRKALLFRGWPLAYDLYLWLTYRLAALQRTGRECLTVNYDQIHAQLGSHYRTDEDGALTPRGKKDFGYKVRRALRAIAATWPELRYEAPRGRITVYSTGPDVEYRPPKRTGT
;
A
#
# COMPACT_ATOMS: atom_id res chain seq x y z
N MET A 1 -42.57 2.97 16.40
CA MET A 1 -41.13 3.12 16.10
C MET A 1 -40.88 2.49 14.74
N THR A 2 -40.70 3.30 13.70
CA THR A 2 -40.45 2.82 12.33
C THR A 2 -38.96 2.50 12.20
N PRO A 3 -38.55 1.31 11.72
CA PRO A 3 -37.13 0.97 11.58
C PRO A 3 -36.44 1.99 10.67
N GLY A 4 -35.31 2.52 11.13
CA GLY A 4 -34.55 3.56 10.44
C GLY A 4 -34.15 3.13 9.03
N ARG A 5 -34.73 3.77 8.03
CA ARG A 5 -34.38 3.62 6.61
C ARG A 5 -32.90 3.99 6.44
N ARG A 6 -32.07 3.00 6.07
CA ARG A 6 -30.69 3.24 5.65
C ARG A 6 -30.70 3.48 4.15
N ASP A 7 -30.61 4.74 3.74
CA ASP A 7 -30.42 5.09 2.33
C ASP A 7 -28.93 4.91 1.98
N LEU A 8 -28.64 3.96 1.10
CA LEU A 8 -27.32 3.78 0.50
C LEU A 8 -27.36 4.40 -0.90
N LYS A 9 -26.57 5.45 -1.11
CA LYS A 9 -26.33 6.05 -2.42
C LYS A 9 -24.88 5.79 -2.82
N GLY A 10 -24.66 5.48 -4.10
CA GLY A 10 -23.33 5.25 -4.63
C GLY A 10 -23.26 5.73 -6.08
N GLU A 11 -22.05 6.07 -6.51
CA GLU A 11 -21.73 6.37 -7.91
C GLU A 11 -20.73 5.33 -8.42
N HIS A 12 -20.78 5.04 -9.72
CA HIS A 12 -19.81 4.16 -10.35
C HIS A 12 -18.51 4.93 -10.58
N LEU A 13 -17.38 4.35 -10.18
CA LEU A 13 -16.05 4.83 -10.53
C LEU A 13 -15.48 3.88 -11.59
N LEU A 14 -15.60 4.26 -12.86
CA LEU A 14 -14.88 3.58 -13.92
C LEU A 14 -13.40 3.91 -13.78
N VAL A 15 -12.53 2.89 -13.79
CA VAL A 15 -11.07 3.07 -13.68
C VAL A 15 -10.48 3.46 -15.03
N VAL A 16 -11.05 2.91 -16.11
CA VAL A 16 -10.56 3.04 -17.48
C VAL A 16 -11.73 3.47 -18.36
N ASP A 17 -11.51 4.53 -19.15
CA ASP A 17 -12.48 5.01 -20.14
C ASP A 17 -12.27 4.34 -21.50
N ASP A 18 -11.01 4.03 -21.85
CA ASP A 18 -10.65 3.38 -23.12
C ASP A 18 -9.45 2.45 -22.96
N TYR A 19 -9.41 1.37 -23.74
CA TYR A 19 -8.27 0.47 -23.78
C TYR A 19 -8.04 -0.03 -25.21
N HIS A 20 -6.77 -0.23 -25.55
CA HIS A 20 -6.36 -0.80 -26.83
C HIS A 20 -5.24 -1.80 -26.58
N PHE A 21 -5.47 -3.06 -26.92
CA PHE A 21 -4.50 -4.16 -26.76
C PHE A 21 -4.19 -4.76 -28.13
N TRP A 22 -2.95 -5.18 -28.33
CA TRP A 22 -2.51 -5.80 -29.58
C TRP A 22 -1.54 -6.96 -29.37
N SER A 23 -1.49 -7.84 -30.36
CA SER A 23 -0.52 -8.92 -30.49
C SER A 23 0.00 -8.92 -31.93
N ARG A 24 1.29 -9.16 -32.14
CA ARG A 24 1.92 -9.27 -33.46
C ARG A 24 1.63 -10.65 -34.07
N GLY A 25 0.37 -10.80 -34.48
CA GLY A 25 -0.32 -11.92 -35.12
C GLY A 25 0.38 -13.28 -35.31
N GLY A 26 -0.32 -14.33 -34.85
CA GLY A 26 -0.29 -15.63 -35.51
C GLY A 26 -1.41 -16.64 -35.19
N THR A 27 -2.47 -16.36 -34.41
CA THR A 27 -3.81 -17.02 -34.45
C THR A 27 -4.72 -16.52 -33.31
N PRO A 28 -6.06 -16.50 -33.45
CA PRO A 28 -6.96 -15.74 -32.56
C PRO A 28 -7.19 -16.28 -31.14
N THR A 29 -6.71 -17.49 -30.80
CA THR A 29 -7.29 -18.25 -29.69
C THR A 29 -6.38 -18.53 -28.49
N ALA A 30 -5.09 -18.19 -28.51
CA ALA A 30 -4.21 -18.54 -27.38
C ALA A 30 -2.99 -17.63 -27.14
N GLU A 31 -2.74 -16.60 -27.93
CA GLU A 31 -1.49 -15.84 -27.79
C GLU A 31 -1.58 -14.74 -26.71
N PRO A 32 -0.53 -14.54 -25.90
CA PRO A 32 -0.47 -13.45 -24.93
C PRO A 32 -0.66 -12.09 -25.62
N ILE A 33 -1.33 -11.17 -24.93
CA ILE A 33 -1.32 -9.74 -25.29
C ILE A 33 0.14 -9.27 -25.24
N GLU A 34 0.66 -8.76 -26.36
CA GLU A 34 2.06 -8.32 -26.44
C GLU A 34 2.24 -6.87 -25.99
N GLY A 35 1.22 -6.04 -26.19
CA GLY A 35 1.25 -4.64 -25.83
C GLY A 35 -0.14 -4.06 -25.68
N GLY A 36 -0.19 -2.92 -25.00
CA GLY A 36 -1.45 -2.22 -24.78
C GLY A 36 -1.29 -0.80 -24.29
N SER A 37 -2.36 -0.03 -24.45
CA SER A 37 -2.57 1.25 -23.80
C SER A 37 -3.92 1.24 -23.07
N ILE A 38 -3.95 1.91 -21.92
CA ILE A 38 -5.20 2.20 -21.20
C ILE A 38 -5.28 3.71 -21.00
N THR A 39 -6.49 4.25 -21.12
CA THR A 39 -6.82 5.63 -20.78
C THR A 39 -7.59 5.62 -19.47
N LEU A 40 -6.99 6.14 -18.41
CA LEU A 40 -7.65 6.25 -17.11
C LEU A 40 -8.79 7.26 -17.19
N SER A 41 -9.88 7.02 -16.46
CA SER A 41 -10.96 8.00 -16.40
C SER A 41 -10.53 9.26 -15.69
N ASP A 42 -11.08 10.41 -16.08
CA ASP A 42 -10.77 11.71 -15.47
C ASP A 42 -11.04 11.71 -13.96
N LYS A 43 -12.14 11.06 -13.54
CA LYS A 43 -12.51 10.95 -12.13
C LYS A 43 -11.48 10.11 -11.38
N PHE A 44 -11.09 8.95 -11.91
CA PHE A 44 -10.12 8.08 -11.26
C PHE A 44 -8.72 8.71 -11.20
N TRP A 45 -8.29 9.33 -12.30
CA TRP A 45 -7.03 10.07 -12.37
C TRP A 45 -6.95 11.17 -11.31
N SER A 46 -8.02 11.98 -11.21
CA SER A 46 -8.09 13.08 -10.24
C SER A 46 -8.01 12.58 -8.79
N GLU A 47 -8.69 11.49 -8.47
CA GLU A 47 -8.64 10.84 -7.15
C GLU A 47 -7.23 10.30 -6.81
N ILE A 48 -6.56 9.64 -7.76
CA ILE A 48 -5.19 9.13 -7.55
C ILE A 48 -4.23 10.28 -7.30
N VAL A 49 -4.23 11.29 -8.18
CA VAL A 49 -3.27 12.40 -8.12
C VAL A 49 -3.45 13.21 -6.83
N SER A 50 -4.69 13.42 -6.40
CA SER A 50 -5.00 14.15 -5.15
C SER A 50 -4.67 13.34 -3.89
N SER A 51 -4.70 12.01 -3.97
CA SER A 51 -4.44 11.10 -2.84
C SER A 51 -2.99 10.60 -2.76
N CYS A 52 -2.10 11.12 -3.59
CA CYS A 52 -0.69 10.73 -3.60
C CYS A 52 0.01 11.04 -2.27
N PHE A 53 0.81 10.10 -1.80
CA PHE A 53 1.73 10.28 -0.68
C PHE A 53 3.17 10.32 -1.20
N PRO A 54 4.08 11.01 -0.50
CA PRO A 54 5.45 11.16 -0.98
C PRO A 54 6.21 9.84 -0.83
N LEU A 55 6.74 9.33 -1.95
CA LEU A 55 7.38 8.01 -2.02
C LEU A 55 8.68 8.08 -2.82
N ASP A 56 9.78 7.52 -2.29
CA ASP A 56 11.02 7.34 -3.06
C ASP A 56 11.03 5.98 -3.75
N PHE A 57 10.65 5.97 -5.03
CA PHE A 57 10.66 4.75 -5.84
C PHE A 57 12.06 4.11 -5.94
N ARG A 58 13.15 4.86 -5.81
CA ARG A 58 14.51 4.31 -5.87
C ARG A 58 14.78 3.42 -4.66
N LYS A 59 14.30 3.84 -3.48
CA LYS A 59 14.37 3.03 -2.25
C LYS A 59 13.39 1.86 -2.30
N ALA A 60 12.17 2.06 -2.82
CA ALA A 60 11.23 0.97 -3.03
C ALA A 60 11.85 -0.15 -3.90
N LEU A 61 12.54 0.21 -4.98
CA LEU A 61 13.20 -0.75 -5.89
C LEU A 61 14.29 -1.60 -5.21
N LEU A 62 14.90 -1.14 -4.11
CA LEU A 62 15.82 -1.95 -3.31
C LEU A 62 15.13 -3.21 -2.73
N PHE A 63 13.80 -3.14 -2.55
CA PHE A 63 12.99 -4.22 -1.98
C PHE A 63 12.23 -5.03 -3.03
N ARG A 64 12.42 -4.81 -4.34
CA ARG A 64 11.63 -5.46 -5.41
C ARG A 64 11.61 -6.99 -5.35
N GLY A 65 12.69 -7.62 -4.88
CA GLY A 65 12.80 -9.07 -4.71
C GLY A 65 12.24 -9.59 -3.38
N TRP A 66 11.69 -8.71 -2.56
CA TRP A 66 11.21 -9.00 -1.23
C TRP A 66 9.83 -8.36 -1.01
N PRO A 67 8.74 -9.04 -1.44
CA PRO A 67 7.39 -8.46 -1.47
C PRO A 67 6.97 -7.82 -0.16
N LEU A 68 7.11 -8.52 0.97
CA LEU A 68 6.74 -7.96 2.27
C LEU A 68 7.52 -6.69 2.64
N ALA A 69 8.81 -6.58 2.30
CA ALA A 69 9.56 -5.36 2.59
C ALA A 69 9.15 -4.21 1.68
N TYR A 70 8.84 -4.52 0.41
CA TYR A 70 8.29 -3.55 -0.52
C TYR A 70 6.96 -2.99 -0.02
N ASP A 71 6.00 -3.87 0.29
CA ASP A 71 4.68 -3.48 0.78
C ASP A 71 4.76 -2.73 2.12
N LEU A 72 5.64 -3.18 3.02
CA LEU A 72 5.82 -2.53 4.31
C LEU A 72 6.46 -1.14 4.18
N TYR A 73 7.38 -0.94 3.22
CA TYR A 73 7.95 0.37 2.94
C TYR A 73 6.88 1.35 2.45
N LEU A 74 6.04 0.93 1.48
CA LEU A 74 4.92 1.74 0.99
C LEU A 74 3.94 2.08 2.14
N TRP A 75 3.59 1.06 2.93
CA TRP A 75 2.67 1.19 4.04
C TRP A 75 3.20 2.15 5.12
N LEU A 76 4.47 2.04 5.51
CA LEU A 76 5.10 2.94 6.48
C LEU A 76 5.07 4.38 5.98
N THR A 77 5.46 4.59 4.72
CA THR A 77 5.50 5.91 4.11
C THR A 77 4.13 6.59 4.16
N TYR A 78 3.07 5.87 3.76
CA TYR A 78 1.70 6.36 3.87
C TYR A 78 1.27 6.62 5.32
N ARG A 79 1.53 5.67 6.24
CA ARG A 79 1.10 5.78 7.64
C ARG A 79 1.78 6.93 8.37
N LEU A 80 3.08 7.13 8.17
CA LEU A 80 3.82 8.18 8.84
C LEU A 80 3.48 9.56 8.26
N ALA A 81 3.19 9.68 6.96
CA ALA A 81 2.61 10.90 6.38
C ALA A 81 1.26 11.24 7.03
N ALA A 82 0.39 10.24 7.24
CA ALA A 82 -0.88 10.44 7.90
C ALA A 82 -0.74 10.82 9.39
N LEU A 83 0.20 10.21 10.11
CA LEU A 83 0.50 10.58 11.50
C LEU A 83 0.95 12.03 11.61
N GLN A 84 1.88 12.46 10.74
CA GLN A 84 2.36 13.83 10.70
C GLN A 84 1.22 14.82 10.41
N ARG A 85 0.37 14.52 9.41
CA ARG A 85 -0.78 15.37 9.07
C ARG A 85 -1.82 15.47 10.19
N THR A 86 -2.00 14.42 10.98
CA THR A 86 -2.99 14.37 12.06
C THR A 86 -2.45 14.80 13.42
N GLY A 87 -1.14 15.08 13.54
CA GLY A 87 -0.49 15.42 14.81
C GLY A 87 -0.39 14.26 15.80
N ARG A 88 -0.67 13.02 15.38
CA ARG A 88 -0.54 11.84 16.24
C ARG A 88 0.92 11.43 16.37
N GLU A 89 1.36 11.16 17.59
CA GLU A 89 2.77 10.83 17.87
C GLU A 89 3.19 9.43 17.41
N CYS A 90 2.31 8.44 17.49
CA CYS A 90 2.64 7.06 17.12
C CYS A 90 1.42 6.22 16.69
N LEU A 91 1.73 5.09 16.06
CA LEU A 91 0.78 4.05 15.67
C LEU A 91 1.29 2.69 16.14
N THR A 92 0.48 1.99 16.94
CA THR A 92 0.73 0.60 17.32
C THR A 92 -0.22 -0.32 16.57
N VAL A 93 0.32 -1.31 15.87
CA VAL A 93 -0.47 -2.32 15.14
C VAL A 93 0.06 -3.72 15.43
N ASN A 94 -0.84 -4.67 15.64
CA ASN A 94 -0.49 -6.08 15.81
C ASN A 94 -0.28 -6.76 14.45
N TYR A 95 0.29 -7.98 14.48
CA TYR A 95 0.58 -8.72 13.26
C TYR A 95 -0.65 -9.13 12.45
N ASP A 96 -1.80 -9.38 13.08
CA ASP A 96 -3.05 -9.65 12.35
C ASP A 96 -3.51 -8.41 11.57
N GLN A 97 -3.45 -7.24 12.20
CA GLN A 97 -3.82 -5.96 11.57
C GLN A 97 -2.90 -5.61 10.40
N ILE A 98 -1.60 -5.87 10.51
CA ILE A 98 -0.67 -5.67 9.39
C ILE A 98 -0.97 -6.68 8.28
N HIS A 99 -1.17 -7.95 8.64
CA HIS A 99 -1.46 -9.03 7.68
C HIS A 99 -2.73 -8.75 6.88
N ALA A 100 -3.81 -8.33 7.55
CA ALA A 100 -5.07 -7.98 6.93
C ALA A 100 -4.96 -6.82 5.91
N GLN A 101 -3.98 -5.93 6.08
CA GLN A 101 -3.76 -4.79 5.18
C GLN A 101 -2.83 -5.11 4.02
N LEU A 102 -1.82 -5.97 4.24
CA LEU A 102 -0.80 -6.28 3.23
C LEU A 102 -1.14 -7.53 2.40
N GLY A 103 -2.16 -8.32 2.79
CA GLY A 103 -2.69 -9.41 1.98
C GLY A 103 -1.65 -10.48 1.63
N SER A 104 -1.28 -11.32 2.60
CA SER A 104 -0.15 -12.24 2.42
C SER A 104 -0.46 -13.72 2.69
N HIS A 105 0.22 -14.61 1.97
CA HIS A 105 -0.02 -16.07 1.96
C HIS A 105 0.39 -16.83 3.24
N TYR A 106 0.34 -16.19 4.41
CA TYR A 106 0.62 -16.85 5.68
C TYR A 106 -0.57 -17.67 6.15
N ARG A 107 -0.30 -18.69 6.97
CA ARG A 107 -1.34 -19.58 7.49
C ARG A 107 -2.31 -18.83 8.39
N THR A 108 -3.55 -18.74 7.95
CA THR A 108 -4.67 -18.21 8.72
C THR A 108 -5.57 -19.34 9.24
N ASP A 109 -6.40 -19.02 10.22
CA ASP A 109 -7.57 -19.82 10.60
C ASP A 109 -8.76 -19.53 9.67
N GLU A 110 -9.93 -20.09 10.01
CA GLU A 110 -11.17 -19.97 9.23
C GLU A 110 -11.69 -18.52 9.16
N ASP A 111 -11.38 -17.70 10.17
CA ASP A 111 -11.77 -16.29 10.25
C ASP A 111 -10.78 -15.35 9.55
N GLY A 112 -9.72 -15.91 8.94
CA GLY A 112 -8.67 -15.16 8.26
C GLY A 112 -7.63 -14.53 9.20
N ALA A 113 -7.66 -14.82 10.50
CA ALA A 113 -6.64 -14.38 11.45
C ALA A 113 -5.42 -15.31 11.40
N LEU A 114 -4.23 -14.81 11.72
CA LEU A 114 -3.03 -15.65 11.65
C LEU A 114 -3.06 -16.74 12.72
N THR A 115 -2.76 -17.98 12.32
CA THR A 115 -2.49 -19.06 13.28
C THR A 115 -1.30 -18.71 14.18
N PRO A 116 -1.11 -19.32 15.37
CA PRO A 116 0.06 -19.04 16.21
C PRO A 116 1.41 -19.22 15.49
N ARG A 117 1.51 -20.24 14.63
CA ARG A 117 2.70 -20.46 13.77
C ARG A 117 2.80 -19.39 12.68
N GLY A 118 1.69 -19.05 12.03
CA GLY A 118 1.60 -17.95 11.07
C GLY A 118 2.07 -16.61 11.66
N LYS A 119 1.62 -16.26 12.87
CA LYS A 119 2.05 -15.06 13.60
C LYS A 119 3.54 -15.03 13.85
N LYS A 120 4.13 -16.16 14.25
CA LYS A 120 5.57 -16.27 14.49
C LYS A 120 6.36 -16.05 13.20
N ASP A 121 5.98 -16.73 12.13
CA ASP A 121 6.66 -16.66 10.83
C ASP A 121 6.51 -15.27 10.19
N PHE A 122 5.30 -14.72 10.22
CA PHE A 122 5.02 -13.38 9.72
C PHE A 122 5.75 -12.31 10.52
N GLY A 123 5.65 -12.35 11.86
CA GLY A 123 6.34 -11.42 12.74
C GLY A 123 7.87 -11.47 12.62
N TYR A 124 8.45 -12.63 12.34
CA TYR A 124 9.87 -12.73 11.99
C TYR A 124 10.20 -11.97 10.71
N LYS A 125 9.42 -12.17 9.64
CA LYS A 125 9.64 -11.51 8.35
C LYS A 125 9.36 -10.00 8.38
N VAL A 126 8.33 -9.56 9.11
CA VAL A 126 8.04 -8.12 9.35
C VAL A 126 9.22 -7.46 10.04
N ARG A 127 9.74 -8.05 11.14
CA ARG A 127 10.91 -7.49 11.84
C ARG A 127 12.17 -7.47 10.98
N ARG A 128 12.37 -8.50 10.15
CA ARG A 128 13.48 -8.53 9.20
C ARG A 128 13.34 -7.40 8.18
N ALA A 129 12.15 -7.20 7.62
CA ALA A 129 11.84 -6.12 6.68
C ALA A 129 12.04 -4.74 7.31
N LEU A 130 11.52 -4.51 8.52
CA LEU A 130 11.70 -3.25 9.27
C LEU A 130 13.18 -2.89 9.46
N ARG A 131 14.04 -3.87 9.81
CA ARG A 131 15.47 -3.61 9.93
C ARG A 131 16.10 -3.18 8.61
N ALA A 132 15.72 -3.81 7.50
CA ALA A 132 16.23 -3.45 6.18
C ALA A 132 15.74 -2.07 5.74
N ILE A 133 14.47 -1.75 5.99
CA ILE A 133 13.90 -0.43 5.70
C ILE A 133 14.58 0.65 6.53
N ALA A 134 14.74 0.44 7.84
CA ALA A 134 15.41 1.40 8.73
C ALA A 134 16.87 1.67 8.33
N ALA A 135 17.56 0.70 7.69
CA ALA A 135 18.90 0.93 7.14
C ALA A 135 18.91 1.91 5.95
N THR A 136 17.78 2.04 5.24
CA THR A 136 17.62 2.96 4.09
C THR A 136 16.85 4.24 4.43
N TRP A 137 16.24 4.29 5.62
CA TRP A 137 15.44 5.39 6.14
C TRP A 137 15.90 5.70 7.57
N PRO A 138 16.98 6.49 7.73
CA PRO A 138 17.63 6.73 9.02
C PRO A 138 16.73 7.37 10.07
N GLU A 139 15.76 8.18 9.65
CA GLU A 139 14.84 8.90 10.51
C GLU A 139 13.72 8.01 11.06
N LEU A 140 13.51 6.81 10.47
CA LEU A 140 12.46 5.90 10.88
C LEU A 140 12.67 5.45 12.33
N ARG A 141 11.73 5.81 13.20
CA ARG A 141 11.68 5.37 14.59
C ARG A 141 10.59 4.33 14.79
N TYR A 142 10.97 3.18 15.34
CA TYR A 142 10.04 2.10 15.64
C TYR A 142 10.47 1.26 16.84
N GLU A 143 9.50 0.60 17.46
CA GLU A 143 9.69 -0.49 18.40
C GLU A 143 9.02 -1.75 17.84
N ALA A 144 9.55 -2.93 18.19
CA ALA A 144 8.94 -4.20 17.83
C ALA A 144 8.70 -5.11 19.05
N PRO A 145 7.78 -4.73 19.97
CA PRO A 145 7.36 -5.60 21.06
C PRO A 145 6.78 -6.93 20.54
N ARG A 146 6.65 -7.92 21.42
CA ARG A 146 6.10 -9.22 21.04
C ARG A 146 4.70 -9.07 20.41
N GLY A 147 4.56 -9.55 19.17
CA GLY A 147 3.27 -9.64 18.46
C GLY A 147 2.80 -8.35 17.76
N ARG A 148 3.57 -7.26 17.83
CA ARG A 148 3.17 -5.95 17.30
C ARG A 148 4.37 -5.11 16.89
N ILE A 149 4.08 -3.98 16.24
CA ILE A 149 5.05 -2.92 15.99
C ILE A 149 4.45 -1.60 16.46
N THR A 150 5.30 -0.71 16.94
CA THR A 150 4.96 0.69 17.20
C THR A 150 5.84 1.53 16.29
N VAL A 151 5.26 2.45 15.52
CA VAL A 151 5.99 3.37 14.67
C VAL A 151 5.69 4.81 15.09
N TYR A 152 6.71 5.66 15.09
CA TYR A 152 6.60 7.04 15.58
C TYR A 152 6.54 8.02 14.41
N SER A 153 5.80 9.10 14.62
CA SER A 153 5.62 10.18 13.67
C SER A 153 6.94 10.91 13.46
N THR A 154 7.66 10.49 12.42
CA THR A 154 8.93 11.05 11.98
C THR A 154 8.81 11.70 10.60
N GLY A 155 7.56 11.80 10.11
CA GLY A 155 7.24 12.18 8.72
C GLY A 155 7.43 11.00 7.75
N PRO A 156 7.06 11.17 6.48
CA PRO A 156 7.40 10.21 5.41
C PRO A 156 8.90 10.21 5.09
N ASP A 157 9.37 9.18 4.40
CA ASP A 157 10.78 8.99 4.02
C ASP A 157 11.33 10.09 3.10
N VAL A 158 10.46 10.69 2.32
CA VAL A 158 10.75 11.86 1.49
C VAL A 158 9.66 12.90 1.69
N GLU A 159 10.04 14.16 1.61
CA GLU A 159 9.07 15.25 1.71
C GLU A 159 8.08 15.24 0.54
N TYR A 160 6.86 15.69 0.82
CA TYR A 160 5.89 15.96 -0.23
C TYR A 160 6.36 17.12 -1.10
N ARG A 161 6.64 16.80 -2.36
CA ARG A 161 6.86 17.79 -3.41
C ARG A 161 5.56 17.98 -4.19
N PRO A 162 4.86 19.11 -4.05
CA PRO A 162 3.69 19.37 -4.88
C PRO A 162 4.10 19.36 -6.36
N PRO A 163 3.21 18.93 -7.27
CA PRO A 163 3.47 19.03 -8.70
C PRO A 163 3.83 20.47 -9.04
N LYS A 164 4.90 20.67 -9.81
CA LYS A 164 5.24 22.00 -10.34
C LYS A 164 4.03 22.47 -11.15
N ARG A 165 3.41 23.59 -10.78
CA ARG A 165 2.41 24.23 -11.62
C ARG A 165 3.08 24.52 -12.96
N THR A 166 2.70 23.80 -14.01
CA THR A 166 3.04 24.16 -15.38
C THR A 166 2.37 25.51 -15.62
N GLY A 167 3.19 26.56 -15.76
CA GLY A 167 2.69 27.92 -15.93
C GLY A 167 1.78 28.01 -17.16
N THR A 168 0.71 28.79 -16.98
CA THR A 168 -0.24 29.22 -18.01
C THR A 168 0.44 30.02 -19.12
#